data_AF-A0A7S1F0S6-F1
#
_entry.id   AF-A0A7S1F0S6-F1
#
_cell.length_a   1.000
_cell.length_b   1.000
_cell.length_c   1.000
_cell.angle_alpha   90.00
_cell.angle_beta   90.00
_cell.angle_gamma   90.00
#
_symmetry.space_group_name_H-M   'P 1'
#
loop_
_entity.id
_entity.type
_entity.pdbx_description
1 polymer ?
#
loop_
_entity_poly.entity_id
_entity_poly.type
_entity_poly.pdbx_seq_one_letter_code
_entity_poly.pdbx_strand_id
1 'polypeptide(L)'
;SPAVCYPVPDVVLTRLQAARTCGDLENIKSSPGSGSLDSYCVRCFLWRPPYSHHCHVCQRCVRIFDHHCNVLGRCIVRGNKLCFSALIAMSVPALISSFVVLLCP
;
A
#
# COMPACT_ATOMS: atom_id res chain seq x y z
N SER A 1 10.40 -5.13 -12.59
CA SER A 1 11.30 -4.83 -13.71
C SER A 1 12.63 -4.38 -13.15
N PRO A 2 13.77 -4.82 -13.69
CA PRO A 2 15.11 -4.43 -13.21
C PRO A 2 15.28 -2.91 -13.04
N ALA A 3 14.62 -2.12 -13.90
CA ALA A 3 14.65 -0.65 -13.87
C ALA A 3 14.06 0.00 -12.61
N VAL A 4 13.29 -0.74 -11.80
CA VAL A 4 12.67 -0.21 -10.57
C VAL A 4 13.49 -0.57 -9.34
N CYS A 5 14.32 -1.61 -9.42
CA CYS A 5 15.18 -2.06 -8.33
C CYS A 5 16.56 -1.40 -8.35
N TYR A 6 17.02 -1.01 -9.54
CA TYR A 6 18.35 -0.44 -9.78
C TYR A 6 18.30 0.98 -10.35
N PRO A 7 19.33 1.81 -10.06
CA PRO A 7 20.41 1.54 -9.11
C PRO A 7 19.91 1.58 -7.66
N VAL A 8 20.51 0.75 -6.81
CA VAL A 8 20.32 0.81 -5.35
C VAL A 8 21.11 2.02 -4.85
N PRO A 9 20.51 2.96 -4.12
CA PRO A 9 21.25 4.10 -3.56
C PRO A 9 22.37 3.65 -2.62
N ASP A 10 23.55 4.26 -2.70
CA ASP A 10 24.70 3.92 -1.83
C ASP A 10 24.35 4.06 -0.34
N VAL A 11 23.53 5.05 0.00
CA VAL A 11 23.03 5.24 1.38
C VAL A 11 22.21 4.03 1.88
N VAL A 12 21.53 3.28 0.99
CA VAL A 12 20.88 2.01 1.36
C VAL A 12 21.94 0.99 1.73
N LEU A 13 22.98 0.84 0.90
CA LEU A 13 24.04 -0.15 1.11
C LEU A 13 24.76 0.10 2.45
N THR A 14 25.13 1.35 2.72
CA THR A 14 25.77 1.73 3.99
C THR A 14 24.86 1.47 5.19
N ARG A 15 23.57 1.80 5.08
CA ARG A 15 22.60 1.56 6.15
C ARG A 15 22.34 0.08 6.38
N LEU A 16 22.28 -0.74 5.33
CA LEU A 16 22.15 -2.19 5.45
C LEU A 16 23.36 -2.81 6.14
N GLN A 17 24.57 -2.33 5.86
CA GLN A 17 25.80 -2.78 6.50
C GLN A 17 25.87 -2.37 7.99
N ALA A 18 25.33 -1.20 8.33
CA ALA A 18 25.34 -0.68 9.69
C ALA A 18 24.17 -1.21 10.56
N ALA A 19 23.04 -1.57 9.95
CA ALA A 19 21.85 -2.01 10.67
C ALA A 19 21.97 -3.47 11.13
N ARG A 20 21.63 -3.73 12.40
CA ARG A 20 21.55 -5.11 12.95
C ARG A 20 20.30 -5.84 12.46
N THR A 21 19.22 -5.11 12.14
CA THR A 21 17.96 -5.67 11.62
C THR A 21 17.35 -4.76 10.55
N CYS A 22 16.56 -5.35 9.64
CA CYS A 22 15.87 -4.59 8.58
C CYS A 22 14.72 -3.69 9.12
N GLY A 23 14.25 -3.94 10.35
CA GLY A 23 13.17 -3.17 10.98
C GLY A 23 13.54 -1.71 11.26
N ASP A 24 14.83 -1.46 11.53
CA ASP A 24 15.37 -0.16 11.95
C ASP A 24 15.61 0.80 10.77
N LEU A 25 15.40 0.33 9.54
CA LEU A 25 15.67 1.09 8.32
C LEU A 25 14.46 1.94 7.90
N GLU A 26 14.69 3.24 7.76
CA GLU A 26 13.73 4.17 7.18
C GLU A 26 13.81 4.21 5.65
N ASN A 27 12.68 4.52 5.00
CA ASN A 27 12.62 4.73 3.57
C ASN A 27 13.34 6.02 3.17
N ILE A 28 14.03 6.00 2.03
CA ILE A 28 14.75 7.17 1.52
C ILE A 28 13.82 7.99 0.63
N LYS A 29 13.77 9.29 0.84
CA LYS A 29 13.06 10.22 -0.04
C LYS A 29 13.93 10.53 -1.25
N SER A 30 13.33 10.56 -2.44
CA SER A 30 14.05 10.97 -3.65
C SER A 30 14.42 12.46 -3.58
N SER A 31 15.53 12.87 -4.20
CA SER A 31 15.87 14.28 -4.32
C SER A 31 14.79 15.05 -5.09
N PRO A 32 14.51 16.31 -4.72
CA PRO A 32 13.63 17.18 -5.49
C PRO A 32 14.20 17.34 -6.90
N GLY A 33 13.43 16.94 -7.92
CA GLY A 33 13.84 16.95 -9.34
C GLY A 33 13.94 15.58 -10.01
N SER A 34 13.87 14.47 -9.26
CA SER A 34 13.75 13.12 -9.85
C SER A 34 12.33 12.88 -10.35
N GLY A 35 12.06 13.25 -11.60
CA GLY A 35 10.71 13.40 -12.19
C GLY A 35 9.82 12.16 -12.33
N SER A 36 9.95 11.11 -11.51
CA SER A 36 9.01 9.96 -11.53
C SER A 36 9.01 9.03 -10.30
N LEU A 37 9.88 9.22 -9.31
CA LEU A 37 10.04 8.32 -8.17
C LEU A 37 9.98 9.10 -6.86
N ASP A 38 9.09 8.74 -5.95
CA ASP A 38 8.88 9.48 -4.69
C ASP A 38 9.83 9.04 -3.58
N SER A 39 10.17 7.74 -3.52
CA SER A 39 11.00 7.20 -2.45
C SER A 39 11.50 5.78 -2.72
N TYR A 40 12.62 5.40 -2.12
CA TYR A 40 13.12 4.03 -2.14
C TYR A 40 12.57 3.24 -0.94
N CYS A 41 11.97 2.08 -1.21
CA CYS A 41 11.54 1.15 -0.18
C CYS A 41 12.67 0.20 0.18
N VAL A 42 13.21 0.33 1.40
CA VAL A 42 14.32 -0.51 1.89
C VAL A 42 13.90 -1.95 2.22
N ARG A 43 12.60 -2.21 2.40
CA ARG A 43 12.05 -3.55 2.68
C ARG A 43 11.82 -4.37 1.41
N CYS A 44 11.46 -3.69 0.32
CA CYS A 44 11.17 -4.33 -0.97
C CYS A 44 12.27 -4.10 -2.01
N PHE A 45 13.33 -3.36 -1.66
CA PHE A 45 14.44 -2.98 -2.54
C PHE A 45 13.99 -2.43 -3.90
N LEU A 46 13.08 -1.47 -3.87
CA LEU A 46 12.52 -0.87 -5.07
C LEU A 46 12.20 0.60 -4.91
N TRP A 47 12.33 1.34 -6.01
CA TRP A 47 11.86 2.70 -6.15
C TRP A 47 10.33 2.73 -6.26
N ARG A 48 9.71 3.44 -5.32
CA ARG A 48 8.27 3.62 -5.27
C ARG A 48 7.88 4.75 -6.22
N PRO A 49 6.99 4.48 -7.20
CA PRO A 49 6.38 5.55 -7.96
C PRO A 49 5.48 6.39 -7.04
N PRO A 50 5.06 7.59 -7.49
CA PRO A 50 4.27 8.47 -6.67
C PRO A 50 3.00 7.82 -6.13
N TYR A 51 2.61 8.22 -4.92
CA TYR A 51 1.45 7.70 -4.19
C TYR A 51 1.51 6.19 -3.86
N SER A 52 2.71 5.59 -3.83
CA SER A 52 2.88 4.17 -3.51
C SER A 52 3.38 3.95 -2.08
N HIS A 53 2.78 2.99 -1.39
CA HIS A 53 3.08 2.70 0.02
C HIS A 53 3.41 1.23 0.23
N HIS A 54 4.28 0.96 1.20
CA HIS A 54 4.52 -0.41 1.66
C HIS A 54 3.44 -0.75 2.69
N CYS A 55 2.61 -1.75 2.39
CA CYS A 55 1.65 -2.28 3.34
C CYS A 55 2.35 -3.30 4.23
N HIS A 56 2.46 -3.00 5.53
CA HIS A 56 3.08 -3.89 6.51
C HIS A 56 2.27 -5.18 6.72
N VAL A 57 0.94 -5.15 6.54
CA VAL A 57 0.12 -6.36 6.67
C VAL A 57 0.33 -7.31 5.48
N CYS A 58 0.34 -6.77 4.25
CA CYS A 58 0.56 -7.58 3.04
C CYS A 58 2.04 -7.78 2.68
N GLN A 59 2.97 -7.17 3.41
CA GLN A 59 4.42 -7.21 3.18
C GLN A 59 4.82 -6.90 1.72
N ARG A 60 4.13 -5.94 1.08
CA ARG A 60 4.40 -5.54 -0.31
C ARG A 60 4.15 -4.06 -0.56
N CYS A 61 4.86 -3.51 -1.53
CA CYS A 61 4.57 -2.17 -2.06
C CYS A 61 3.33 -2.18 -2.96
N VAL A 62 2.47 -1.21 -2.76
CA VAL A 62 1.18 -1.08 -3.44
C VAL A 62 1.08 0.32 -4.05
N ARG A 63 0.69 0.41 -5.32
CA ARG A 63 0.59 1.68 -6.06
C ARG A 63 -0.75 2.36 -5.80
N ILE A 64 -0.72 3.70 -5.69
CA ILE A 64 -1.90 4.54 -5.46
C ILE A 64 -2.75 3.96 -4.32
N PHE A 65 -2.06 3.76 -3.20
CA PHE A 65 -2.56 3.07 -2.02
C PHE A 65 -3.49 3.99 -1.23
N ASP A 66 -4.65 3.45 -0.82
CA ASP A 66 -5.58 4.11 0.09
C ASP A 66 -5.36 3.56 1.51
N HIS A 67 -5.73 2.28 1.72
CA HIS A 67 -5.53 1.61 2.99
C HIS A 67 -5.47 0.08 2.85
N HIS A 68 -5.08 -0.63 3.91
CA HIS A 68 -5.33 -2.06 4.04
C HIS A 68 -6.64 -2.26 4.79
N CYS A 69 -7.62 -2.88 4.15
CA CYS A 69 -8.90 -3.16 4.79
C CYS A 69 -8.84 -4.53 5.45
N ASN A 70 -8.88 -4.57 6.79
CA ASN A 70 -8.85 -5.81 7.56
C ASN A 70 -10.09 -6.67 7.31
N VAL A 71 -11.25 -6.04 7.05
CA VAL A 71 -12.52 -6.72 6.79
C VAL A 71 -12.44 -7.54 5.50
N LEU A 72 -11.84 -6.98 4.46
CA LEU A 72 -11.69 -7.65 3.16
C LEU A 72 -10.37 -8.40 3.02
N GLY A 73 -9.50 -8.34 4.04
CA GLY A 73 -8.16 -8.94 4.01
C GLY A 73 -7.27 -8.46 2.87
N ARG A 74 -7.50 -7.26 2.33
CA ARG A 74 -6.79 -6.77 1.14
C ARG A 74 -6.54 -5.27 1.14
N CYS A 75 -5.54 -4.85 0.38
CA CYS A 75 -5.30 -3.43 0.11
C CYS A 75 -6.37 -2.85 -0.83
N ILE A 76 -6.90 -1.69 -0.44
CA ILE A 76 -7.71 -0.82 -1.28
C ILE A 76 -6.77 0.15 -1.99
N VAL A 77 -6.93 0.21 -3.30
CA VAL A 77 -6.07 0.93 -4.24
C VAL A 77 -6.95 1.57 -5.30
N ARG A 78 -6.41 2.52 -6.06
CA ARG A 78 -7.17 3.15 -7.16
C ARG A 78 -7.88 2.16 -8.08
N GLY A 79 -7.25 1.05 -8.43
CA GLY A 79 -7.82 0.04 -9.33
C GLY A 79 -9.03 -0.72 -8.79
N ASN A 80 -9.26 -0.74 -7.46
CA ASN A 80 -10.38 -1.45 -6.85
C ASN A 80 -11.25 -0.56 -5.94
N LYS A 81 -10.93 0.74 -5.83
CA LYS A 81 -11.61 1.72 -4.99
C LYS A 81 -13.10 1.85 -5.35
N LEU A 82 -13.44 1.85 -6.64
CA LEU A 82 -14.84 1.95 -7.08
C LEU A 82 -15.66 0.73 -6.66
N CYS A 83 -15.12 -0.48 -6.83
CA CYS A 83 -15.77 -1.70 -6.37
C CYS A 83 -15.94 -1.71 -4.85
N PHE A 84 -14.93 -1.23 -4.10
CA PHE A 84 -15.01 -1.09 -2.65
C PHE A 84 -16.12 -0.12 -2.23
N SER A 85 -16.20 1.05 -2.86
CA SER A 85 -17.27 2.02 -2.60
C SER A 85 -18.65 1.46 -2.93
N ALA A 86 -18.79 0.74 -4.05
CA ALA A 86 -20.05 0.09 -4.41
C ALA A 86 -20.47 -0.98 -3.38
N LEU A 87 -19.51 -1.78 -2.90
CA LEU A 87 -19.77 -2.78 -1.85
C LEU A 87 -20.30 -2.13 -0.56
N ILE A 88 -19.69 -1.01 -0.14
CA ILE A 88 -20.18 -0.27 1.04
C ILE A 88 -21.58 0.29 0.78
N ALA A 89 -21.80 0.92 -0.37
CA ALA A 89 -23.11 1.49 -0.71
C ALA A 89 -24.23 0.44 -0.72
N MET A 90 -23.94 -0.77 -1.22
CA MET A 90 -24.91 -1.88 -1.27
C MET A 90 -25.12 -2.59 0.07
N SER A 91 -24.17 -2.48 1.01
CA SER A 91 -24.29 -3.11 2.32
C SER A 91 -25.45 -2.53 3.16
N VAL A 92 -25.70 -1.23 3.07
CA VAL A 92 -26.76 -0.55 3.83
C VAL A 92 -28.17 -1.06 3.47
N PRO A 93 -28.61 -1.06 2.19
CA PRO A 93 -29.93 -1.58 1.84
C PRO A 93 -30.04 -3.09 2.09
N ALA A 94 -28.94 -3.86 1.94
CA ALA A 94 -28.94 -5.29 2.26
C ALA A 94 -29.25 -5.55 3.74
N LEU A 95 -28.64 -4.77 4.64
CA LEU A 95 -28.90 -4.87 6.08
C LEU A 95 -30.34 -4.44 6.42
N ILE A 96 -30.85 -3.37 5.81
CA ILE A 96 -32.24 -2.92 6.02
C ILE A 96 -33.23 -3.99 5.54
N SER A 97 -33.03 -4.53 4.34
CA SER A 97 -33.90 -5.59 3.80
C SER A 97 -33.88 -6.83 4.69
N SER A 98 -32.70 -7.26 5.16
CA SER A 98 -32.58 -8.37 6.10
C SER A 98 -33.30 -8.10 7.42
N PHE A 99 -33.21 -6.89 7.96
CA PHE A 99 -33.89 -6.50 9.20
C PHE A 99 -35.42 -6.53 9.02
N VAL A 100 -35.94 -5.99 7.91
CA VAL A 100 -37.37 -6.00 7.61
C VAL A 100 -37.90 -7.43 7.49
N VAL A 101 -37.20 -8.31 6.75
CA VAL A 101 -37.62 -9.71 6.57
C VAL A 101 -37.64 -10.48 7.90
N LEU A 102 -36.72 -10.18 8.82
CA LEU A 102 -36.62 -10.89 10.10
C LEU A 102 -37.57 -10.36 11.18
N LEU A 103 -38.07 -9.12 11.06
CA LEU A 103 -38.83 -8.45 12.12
C LEU A 103 -40.25 -8.00 11.72
N CYS A 104 -40.58 -8.01 10.43
CA CYS A 104 -41.96 -7.97 9.96
C CYS A 104 -42.41 -9.40 9.64
N PRO A 105 -43.09 -10.10 10.57
CA PRO A 105 -43.68 -11.41 10.32
C PRO A 105 -44.84 -11.36 9.33
#